data_AF-A0A944RMP1-F1
#
_entry.id   AF-A0A944RMP1-F1
#
_cell.length_a   1.000
_cell.length_b   1.000
_cell.length_c   1.000
_cell.angle_alpha   90.00
_cell.angle_beta   90.00
_cell.angle_gamma   90.00
#
_symmetry.space_group_name_H-M   'P 1'
#
loop_
_entity.id
_entity.type
_entity.pdbx_description
1 polymer ?
#
loop_
_entity_poly.entity_id
_entity_poly.type
_entity_poly.pdbx_seq_one_letter_code
_entity_poly.pdbx_strand_id
1 'polypeptide(L)'
;MFTKQWAPAVLIAVAAGMAVVFFVGDLWLPLGVAGGVPYVAVVAVGWWLPRRRHIVFLAFISTVLILAGFWFSPPGGEPWVVAINRILALFAVWMTAALLFSIRREEWARLRFQVRARDSENLLTDALESIEDGVALYDATDRFVFCNSKYRTNLALIDHMFVAGTRFEDVLRAVTETNFVLGSGEDPEKYIQGRMDRHSNLEPSLLHIAESGQWIMLREYRTTDGGTLIIRTDVTEPFGGHVKIVGKPIRGDSEVFGVFRFSNHSASPQKKGPPPWSVGLVPCSLRESYYILCSNIKWFQGFEKIMSPNCPQAEKWPVFGSA
;
A
#
# COMPACT_ATOMS: atom_id res chain seq x y z
N MET A 1 -13.31 0.97 28.93
CA MET A 1 -13.48 0.56 30.35
C MET A 1 -12.33 1.16 31.16
N PHE A 2 -12.56 1.64 32.38
CA PHE A 2 -11.67 2.57 33.11
C PHE A 2 -10.21 2.11 33.28
N THR A 3 -9.26 2.92 32.82
CA THR A 3 -7.88 2.95 33.33
C THR A 3 -7.50 4.37 33.73
N LYS A 4 -7.98 4.80 34.89
CA LYS A 4 -7.44 5.99 35.58
C LYS A 4 -5.96 5.69 35.87
N GLN A 5 -5.06 6.22 35.06
CA GLN A 5 -3.63 6.01 35.24
C GLN A 5 -3.20 6.73 36.53
N TRP A 6 -3.05 5.94 37.60
CA TRP A 6 -2.48 6.41 38.86
C TRP A 6 -1.09 6.98 38.57
N ALA A 7 -0.78 8.15 39.12
CA ALA A 7 0.53 8.76 38.95
C ALA A 7 1.61 7.75 39.39
N PRO A 8 2.71 7.57 38.63
CA PRO A 8 3.69 6.51 38.89
C PRO A 8 4.31 6.62 40.29
N ALA A 9 4.40 7.83 40.86
CA ALA A 9 4.80 8.05 42.24
C ALA A 9 3.88 7.37 43.26
N VAL A 10 2.56 7.37 43.04
CA VAL A 10 1.58 6.71 43.92
C VAL A 10 1.74 5.19 43.87
N LEU A 11 1.91 4.62 42.66
CA LEU A 11 2.14 3.18 42.51
C LEU A 11 3.46 2.72 43.14
N ILE A 12 4.52 3.53 43.03
CA ILE A 12 5.80 3.28 43.71
C ILE A 12 5.63 3.35 45.24
N ALA A 13 4.90 4.35 45.75
CA ALA A 13 4.63 4.48 47.18
C ALA A 13 3.80 3.30 47.73
N VAL A 14 2.80 2.82 46.98
CA VAL A 14 2.01 1.63 47.32
C VAL A 14 2.90 0.38 47.36
N ALA A 15 3.73 0.16 46.33
CA ALA A 15 4.64 -0.99 46.30
C ALA A 15 5.66 -0.97 47.46
N ALA A 16 6.22 0.22 47.78
CA ALA A 16 7.12 0.40 48.91
C ALA A 16 6.41 0.16 50.25
N GLY A 17 5.20 0.70 50.44
CA GLY A 17 4.39 0.48 51.64
C GLY A 17 4.05 -0.99 51.85
N MET A 18 3.63 -1.71 50.80
CA MET A 18 3.39 -3.15 50.84
C MET A 18 4.66 -3.93 51.21
N ALA A 19 5.82 -3.58 50.64
CA ALA A 19 7.09 -4.22 50.96
C ALA A 19 7.49 -4.03 52.44
N VAL A 20 7.30 -2.82 52.99
CA VAL A 20 7.53 -2.54 54.41
C VAL A 20 6.58 -3.34 55.30
N VAL A 21 5.27 -3.36 54.99
CA VAL A 21 4.27 -4.11 55.76
C VAL A 21 4.58 -5.62 55.76
N PHE A 22 4.93 -6.20 54.61
CA PHE A 22 5.28 -7.62 54.54
C PHE A 22 6.61 -7.93 55.24
N PHE A 23 7.59 -7.04 55.20
CA PHE A 23 8.85 -7.21 55.94
C PHE A 23 8.64 -7.15 57.45
N VAL A 24 7.88 -6.17 57.95
CA VAL A 24 7.51 -6.10 59.38
C VAL A 24 6.73 -7.35 59.80
N GLY A 25 5.84 -7.87 58.95
CA GLY A 25 5.14 -9.14 59.20
C GLY A 25 6.09 -10.35 59.28
N ASP A 26 7.02 -10.50 58.33
CA ASP A 26 8.00 -11.60 58.32
C ASP A 26 8.95 -11.53 59.54
N LEU A 27 9.23 -10.35 60.09
CA LEU A 27 9.97 -10.16 61.36
C LEU A 27 9.20 -10.57 62.62
N TRP A 28 7.87 -10.64 62.59
CA TRP A 28 7.04 -11.06 63.73
C TRP A 28 6.69 -12.56 63.66
N LEU A 29 6.76 -13.15 62.47
CA LEU A 29 6.53 -14.57 62.26
C LEU A 29 7.77 -15.39 62.61
N PRO A 30 7.64 -16.52 63.33
CA PRO A 30 8.75 -17.43 63.50
C PRO A 30 9.18 -18.00 62.16
N LEU A 31 10.48 -18.29 62.04
CA LEU A 31 11.03 -19.03 60.91
C LEU A 31 10.23 -20.33 60.68
N GLY A 32 10.07 -20.70 59.40
CA GLY A 32 9.26 -21.85 58.98
C GLY A 32 7.83 -21.50 58.57
N VAL A 33 7.31 -20.31 58.88
CA VAL A 33 6.07 -19.80 58.27
C VAL A 33 6.35 -19.24 56.87
N ALA A 34 5.38 -19.33 55.95
CA ALA A 34 5.51 -18.91 54.54
C ALA A 34 5.47 -17.37 54.31
N GLY A 35 6.11 -16.58 55.18
CA GLY A 35 6.09 -15.09 55.15
C GLY A 35 6.70 -14.45 53.90
N GLY A 36 7.41 -15.23 53.07
CA GLY A 36 7.95 -14.76 51.79
C GLY A 36 6.97 -14.74 50.61
N VAL A 37 5.81 -15.39 50.70
CA VAL A 37 4.84 -15.47 49.59
C VAL A 37 4.14 -14.13 49.26
N PRO A 38 3.73 -13.30 50.24
CA PRO A 38 3.06 -12.01 49.98
C PRO A 38 3.84 -11.05 49.07
N TYR A 39 5.17 -11.13 49.02
CA TYR A 39 6.01 -10.31 48.15
C TYR A 39 5.70 -10.45 46.65
N VAL A 40 5.06 -11.55 46.22
CA VAL A 40 4.50 -11.68 44.87
C VAL A 40 3.56 -10.51 44.53
N ALA A 41 2.77 -10.04 45.50
CA ALA A 41 1.88 -8.89 45.31
C ALA A 41 2.64 -7.57 45.12
N VAL A 42 3.83 -7.40 45.74
CA VAL A 42 4.71 -6.24 45.50
C VAL A 42 5.18 -6.23 44.04
N VAL A 43 5.59 -7.38 43.51
CA VAL A 43 5.98 -7.53 42.09
C VAL A 43 4.80 -7.34 41.14
N ALA A 44 3.59 -7.73 41.55
CA ALA A 44 2.36 -7.51 40.77
C ALA A 44 2.04 -6.01 40.58
N VAL A 45 2.40 -5.12 41.51
CA VAL A 45 2.35 -3.65 41.34
C VAL A 45 3.39 -3.15 40.31
N GLY A 46 4.25 -4.04 39.77
CA GLY A 46 5.03 -3.81 38.57
C GLY A 46 4.21 -3.85 37.27
N TRP A 47 3.02 -4.44 37.30
CA TRP A 47 1.93 -4.08 36.39
C TRP A 47 1.45 -2.66 36.70
N TRP A 48 0.65 -2.05 35.82
CA TRP A 48 0.36 -0.59 35.81
C TRP A 48 1.59 0.35 35.68
N LEU A 49 2.73 0.08 36.33
CA LEU A 49 3.95 0.91 36.22
C LEU A 49 4.44 1.04 34.76
N PRO A 50 4.90 2.24 34.35
CA PRO A 50 5.11 2.58 32.93
C PRO A 50 6.37 1.94 32.32
N ARG A 51 7.42 1.67 33.11
CA ARG A 51 8.66 1.06 32.61
C ARG A 51 8.82 -0.37 33.11
N ARG A 52 9.08 -1.30 32.19
CA ARG A 52 9.29 -2.73 32.51
C ARG A 52 10.43 -3.00 33.50
N ARG A 53 11.44 -2.11 33.56
CA ARG A 53 12.55 -2.20 34.52
C ARG A 53 12.06 -2.19 35.98
N HIS A 54 10.91 -1.60 36.28
CA HIS A 54 10.35 -1.60 37.63
C HIS A 54 9.91 -3.00 38.10
N ILE A 55 9.41 -3.87 37.22
CA ILE A 55 9.04 -5.26 37.58
C ILE A 55 10.27 -6.01 38.10
N VAL A 56 11.39 -5.93 37.37
CA VAL A 56 12.66 -6.58 37.74
C VAL A 56 13.25 -5.96 39.02
N PHE A 57 13.17 -4.64 39.17
CA PHE A 57 13.64 -3.94 40.35
C PHE A 57 12.85 -4.31 41.62
N LEU A 58 11.53 -4.41 41.52
CA LEU A 58 10.66 -4.85 42.64
C LEU A 58 10.91 -6.32 43.00
N ALA A 59 11.17 -7.20 42.03
CA ALA A 59 11.56 -8.59 42.27
C ALA A 59 12.92 -8.70 42.96
N PHE A 60 13.89 -7.85 42.59
CA PHE A 60 15.19 -7.78 43.25
C PHE A 60 15.08 -7.28 44.69
N ILE A 61 14.35 -6.19 44.95
CA ILE A 61 14.09 -5.70 46.32
C ILE A 61 13.38 -6.78 47.15
N SER A 62 12.35 -7.43 46.59
CA SER A 62 11.64 -8.52 47.27
C SER A 62 12.56 -9.68 47.61
N THR A 63 13.49 -10.04 46.72
CA THR A 63 14.53 -11.05 46.97
C THR A 63 15.40 -10.66 48.16
N VAL A 64 15.87 -9.42 48.23
CA VAL A 64 16.69 -8.92 49.35
C VAL A 64 15.92 -8.95 50.67
N LEU A 65 14.64 -8.55 50.69
CA LEU A 65 13.82 -8.55 51.90
C LEU A 65 13.50 -9.97 52.40
N ILE A 66 13.20 -10.91 51.50
CA ILE A 66 13.00 -12.34 51.84
C ILE A 66 14.28 -12.96 52.44
N LEU A 67 15.46 -12.57 51.94
CA LEU A 67 16.75 -13.01 52.48
C LEU A 67 17.09 -12.34 53.82
N ALA A 68 16.73 -11.07 54.02
CA ALA A 68 16.87 -10.40 55.30
C ALA A 68 15.97 -11.06 56.38
N GLY A 69 14.75 -11.47 56.02
CA GLY A 69 13.87 -12.28 56.88
C GLY A 69 14.38 -13.69 57.21
N PHE A 70 15.51 -14.14 56.66
CA PHE A 70 16.19 -15.33 57.18
C PHE A 70 17.04 -15.01 58.42
N TRP A 71 17.62 -13.80 58.50
CA TRP A 71 18.56 -13.40 59.56
C TRP A 71 17.90 -12.70 60.74
N PHE A 72 16.80 -11.97 60.51
CA PHE A 72 16.19 -11.11 61.52
C PHE A 72 14.87 -11.63 62.12
N SER A 73 14.25 -12.65 61.52
CA SER A 73 13.02 -13.26 62.05
C SER A 73 13.31 -14.20 63.23
N PRO A 74 12.39 -14.31 64.22
CA PRO A 74 12.57 -15.18 65.38
C PRO A 74 12.88 -16.64 65.01
N PRO A 75 13.79 -17.31 65.76
CA PRO A 75 14.09 -18.72 65.54
C PRO A 75 12.84 -19.57 65.74
N GLY A 76 12.61 -20.50 64.81
CA GLY A 76 11.44 -21.36 64.77
C GLY A 76 11.45 -22.27 63.56
N GLY A 77 10.59 -23.28 63.59
CA GLY A 77 10.43 -24.26 62.51
C GLY A 77 11.64 -25.17 62.31
N GLU A 78 11.45 -26.17 61.45
CA GLU A 78 12.51 -27.09 61.06
C GLU A 78 13.42 -26.45 59.98
N PRO A 79 14.76 -26.55 60.06
CA PRO A 79 15.67 -25.88 59.13
C PRO A 79 15.41 -26.19 57.65
N TRP A 80 14.98 -27.41 57.34
CA TRP A 80 14.64 -27.82 55.97
C TRP A 80 13.32 -27.19 55.48
N VAL A 81 12.35 -26.97 56.36
CA VAL A 81 11.10 -26.25 56.05
C VAL A 81 11.38 -24.78 55.77
N VAL A 82 12.26 -24.15 56.57
CA VAL A 82 12.72 -22.78 56.33
C VAL A 82 13.34 -22.65 54.94
N ALA A 83 14.26 -23.54 54.59
CA ALA A 83 14.93 -23.54 53.29
C ALA A 83 13.93 -23.71 52.12
N ILE A 84 13.02 -24.69 52.19
CA ILE A 84 12.00 -24.90 51.16
C ILE A 84 11.10 -23.67 51.01
N ASN A 85 10.61 -23.09 52.11
CA ASN A 85 9.72 -21.92 52.06
C ASN A 85 10.41 -20.69 51.45
N ARG A 86 11.69 -20.47 51.72
CA ARG A 86 12.46 -19.38 51.10
C ARG A 86 12.72 -19.66 49.60
N ILE A 87 13.03 -20.90 49.20
CA ILE A 87 13.17 -21.29 47.78
C ILE A 87 11.85 -21.09 47.02
N LEU A 88 10.71 -21.54 47.57
CA LEU A 88 9.38 -21.40 46.96
C LEU A 88 8.98 -19.92 46.83
N ALA A 89 9.25 -19.10 47.84
CA ALA A 89 8.97 -17.66 47.79
C ALA A 89 9.78 -16.95 46.70
N LEU A 90 11.10 -17.22 46.62
CA LEU A 90 11.96 -16.67 45.57
C LEU A 90 11.52 -17.14 44.18
N PHE A 91 11.18 -18.42 44.02
CA PHE A 91 10.64 -18.96 42.78
C PHE A 91 9.35 -18.25 42.37
N ALA A 92 8.38 -18.10 43.28
CA ALA A 92 7.12 -17.42 42.99
C ALA A 92 7.31 -15.94 42.59
N VAL A 93 8.21 -15.23 43.27
CA VAL A 93 8.60 -13.83 42.96
C VAL A 93 9.19 -13.72 41.54
N TRP A 94 10.16 -14.57 41.19
CA TRP A 94 10.82 -14.52 39.88
C TRP A 94 9.96 -15.06 38.74
N MET A 95 9.14 -16.10 38.98
CA MET A 95 8.13 -16.57 38.02
C MET A 95 7.10 -15.49 37.70
N THR A 96 6.60 -14.78 38.72
CA THR A 96 5.68 -13.65 38.54
C THR A 96 6.34 -12.52 37.74
N ALA A 97 7.58 -12.16 38.08
CA ALA A 97 8.34 -11.15 37.35
C ALA A 97 8.54 -11.52 35.86
N ALA A 98 8.89 -12.79 35.58
CA ALA A 98 9.09 -13.31 34.23
C ALA A 98 7.78 -13.36 33.42
N LEU A 99 6.67 -13.75 34.04
CA LEU A 99 5.35 -13.81 33.42
C LEU A 99 4.84 -12.41 33.07
N LEU A 100 4.87 -11.47 34.01
CA LEU A 100 4.47 -10.07 33.76
C LEU A 100 5.37 -9.41 32.71
N PHE A 101 6.67 -9.70 32.71
CA PHE A 101 7.61 -9.20 31.71
C PHE A 101 7.36 -9.78 30.31
N SER A 102 6.94 -11.06 30.22
CA SER A 102 6.60 -11.72 28.96
C SER A 102 5.29 -11.21 28.37
N ILE A 103 4.22 -11.08 29.17
CA ILE A 103 2.95 -10.50 28.72
C ILE A 103 3.18 -9.04 28.26
N ARG A 104 3.89 -8.23 29.05
CA ARG A 104 4.32 -6.88 28.66
C ARG A 104 5.24 -6.86 27.43
N ARG A 105 5.90 -7.96 27.05
CA ARG A 105 6.71 -8.04 25.83
C ARG A 105 5.81 -8.15 24.60
N GLU A 106 4.78 -8.99 24.67
CA GLU A 106 3.85 -9.25 23.57
C GLU A 106 2.99 -8.04 23.20
N GLU A 107 2.33 -7.40 24.16
CA GLU A 107 1.43 -6.26 23.91
C GLU A 107 2.09 -5.18 23.04
N TRP A 108 3.31 -4.80 23.39
CA TRP A 108 4.09 -3.81 22.66
C TRP A 108 4.73 -4.34 21.38
N ALA A 109 4.91 -5.65 21.23
CA ALA A 109 5.27 -6.22 19.94
C ALA A 109 4.10 -6.07 18.98
N ARG A 110 2.89 -6.51 19.38
CA ARG A 110 1.65 -6.39 18.61
C ARG A 110 1.36 -4.94 18.20
N LEU A 111 1.41 -3.99 19.15
CA LEU A 111 1.23 -2.55 18.85
C LEU A 111 2.26 -2.03 17.84
N ARG A 112 3.54 -2.43 17.94
CA ARG A 112 4.58 -1.99 16.98
C ARG A 112 4.39 -2.61 15.59
N PHE A 113 3.83 -3.81 15.48
CA PHE A 113 3.46 -4.38 14.17
C PHE A 113 2.28 -3.63 13.56
N GLN A 114 1.24 -3.30 14.34
CA GLN A 114 0.09 -2.53 13.86
C GLN A 114 0.48 -1.12 13.40
N VAL A 115 1.29 -0.39 14.19
CA VAL A 115 1.78 0.95 13.80
C VAL A 115 2.58 0.87 12.49
N ARG A 116 3.54 -0.06 12.37
CA ARG A 116 4.33 -0.22 11.13
C ARG A 116 3.49 -0.60 9.91
N ALA A 117 2.49 -1.46 10.07
CA ALA A 117 1.58 -1.80 8.98
C ALA A 117 0.80 -0.56 8.51
N ARG A 118 0.28 0.23 9.46
CA ARG A 118 -0.45 1.47 9.15
C ARG A 118 0.43 2.56 8.54
N ASP A 119 1.65 2.74 9.04
CA ASP A 119 2.62 3.69 8.49
C ASP A 119 2.97 3.33 7.04
N SER A 120 3.10 2.03 6.71
CA SER A 120 3.34 1.57 5.35
C SER A 120 2.13 1.75 4.42
N GLU A 121 0.91 1.52 4.92
CA GLU A 121 -0.34 1.75 4.18
C GLU A 121 -0.53 3.25 3.86
N ASN A 122 -0.31 4.11 4.85
CA ASN A 122 -0.35 5.56 4.69
C ASN A 122 0.72 6.01 3.67
N LEU A 123 1.97 5.56 3.79
CA LEU A 123 3.05 5.95 2.87
C LEU A 123 2.77 5.56 1.41
N LEU A 124 2.18 4.38 1.18
CA LEU A 124 1.76 3.96 -0.17
C LEU A 124 0.60 4.83 -0.68
N THR A 125 -0.36 5.17 0.18
CA THR A 125 -1.47 6.06 -0.16
C THR A 125 -0.98 7.46 -0.50
N ASP A 126 -0.15 8.07 0.35
CA ASP A 126 0.45 9.40 0.15
C ASP A 126 1.28 9.45 -1.15
N ALA A 127 2.04 8.39 -1.44
CA ALA A 127 2.80 8.29 -2.69
C ALA A 127 1.87 8.25 -3.91
N LEU A 128 0.78 7.47 -3.88
CA LEU A 128 -0.20 7.38 -4.97
C LEU A 128 -1.03 8.66 -5.13
N GLU A 129 -1.32 9.39 -4.04
CA GLU A 129 -2.00 10.69 -4.06
C GLU A 129 -1.11 11.83 -4.58
N SER A 130 0.22 11.69 -4.48
CA SER A 130 1.18 12.66 -5.04
C SER A 130 1.35 12.56 -6.56
N ILE A 131 0.85 11.50 -7.19
CA ILE A 131 0.90 11.29 -8.64
C ILE A 131 -0.16 12.17 -9.32
N GLU A 132 0.22 12.90 -10.37
CA GLU A 132 -0.69 13.76 -11.13
C GLU A 132 -1.67 12.97 -12.02
N ASP A 133 -1.26 11.78 -12.47
CA ASP A 133 -2.09 10.80 -13.18
C ASP A 133 -3.15 10.17 -12.27
N GLY A 134 -4.30 9.81 -12.86
CA GLY A 134 -5.32 9.02 -12.17
C GLY A 134 -4.90 7.56 -12.07
N VAL A 135 -4.76 7.02 -10.85
CA VAL A 135 -4.38 5.63 -10.60
C VAL A 135 -5.53 4.86 -9.93
N ALA A 136 -5.84 3.68 -10.45
CA ALA A 136 -6.76 2.72 -9.82
C ALA A 136 -6.19 1.30 -9.82
N LEU A 137 -6.54 0.52 -8.79
CA LEU A 137 -6.14 -0.86 -8.59
C LEU A 137 -7.38 -1.76 -8.51
N TYR A 138 -7.34 -2.86 -9.25
CA TYR A 138 -8.33 -3.94 -9.23
C TYR A 138 -7.68 -5.25 -8.79
N ASP A 139 -8.44 -6.15 -8.16
CA ASP A 139 -7.97 -7.47 -7.76
C ASP A 139 -7.90 -8.46 -8.95
N ALA A 140 -7.46 -9.70 -8.68
CA ALA A 140 -7.33 -10.74 -9.71
C ALA A 140 -8.67 -11.25 -10.29
N THR A 141 -9.81 -10.71 -9.83
CA THR A 141 -11.16 -10.97 -10.35
C THR A 141 -11.80 -9.71 -10.95
N ASP A 142 -10.96 -8.73 -11.31
CA ASP A 142 -11.30 -7.41 -11.85
C ASP A 142 -12.32 -6.65 -10.98
N ARG A 143 -12.16 -6.73 -9.65
CA ARG A 143 -12.92 -5.92 -8.68
C ARG A 143 -12.12 -4.77 -8.14
N PHE A 144 -12.74 -3.60 -8.04
CA PHE A 144 -12.13 -2.38 -7.54
C PHE A 144 -11.60 -2.55 -6.11
N VAL A 145 -10.35 -2.15 -5.88
CA VAL A 145 -9.69 -2.17 -4.56
C VAL A 145 -9.47 -0.75 -4.06
N PHE A 146 -8.86 0.12 -4.87
CA PHE A 146 -8.44 1.47 -4.49
C PHE A 146 -8.29 2.37 -5.72
N CYS A 147 -8.42 3.69 -5.54
CA CYS A 147 -7.94 4.68 -6.49
C CYS A 147 -7.54 5.98 -5.79
N ASN A 148 -6.63 6.74 -6.40
CA ASN A 148 -6.23 8.06 -5.91
C ASN A 148 -7.28 9.14 -6.23
N SER A 149 -7.16 10.31 -5.58
CA SER A 149 -8.06 11.45 -5.79
C SER A 149 -8.11 11.93 -7.25
N LYS A 150 -7.00 11.80 -8.00
CA LYS A 150 -6.96 12.13 -9.44
C LYS A 150 -7.85 11.23 -10.26
N TYR A 151 -7.87 9.91 -10.01
CA TYR A 151 -8.76 8.99 -10.71
C TYR A 151 -10.24 9.29 -10.41
N ARG A 152 -10.57 9.59 -9.14
CA ARG A 152 -11.91 10.02 -8.72
C ARG A 152 -12.34 11.30 -9.42
N THR A 153 -11.46 12.31 -9.45
CA THR A 153 -11.72 13.60 -10.12
C THR A 153 -11.93 13.42 -11.63
N ASN A 154 -11.12 12.59 -12.27
CA ASN A 154 -11.20 12.28 -13.70
C ASN A 154 -12.47 11.53 -14.12
N LEU A 155 -13.23 10.99 -13.15
CA LEU A 155 -14.47 10.23 -13.37
C LEU A 155 -15.56 10.66 -12.35
N ALA A 156 -15.59 11.95 -11.99
CA ALA A 156 -16.40 12.46 -10.88
C ALA A 156 -17.91 12.19 -11.01
N LEU A 157 -18.44 12.08 -12.24
CA LEU A 157 -19.85 11.73 -12.49
C LEU A 157 -20.24 10.36 -11.92
N ILE A 158 -19.27 9.45 -11.77
CA ILE A 158 -19.46 8.07 -11.29
C ILE A 158 -18.66 7.77 -10.01
N ASP A 159 -18.22 8.79 -9.26
CA ASP A 159 -17.39 8.59 -8.05
C ASP A 159 -18.03 7.64 -7.01
N HIS A 160 -19.36 7.64 -6.96
CA HIS A 160 -20.19 6.76 -6.14
C HIS A 160 -20.04 5.26 -6.46
N MET A 161 -19.49 4.89 -7.64
CA MET A 161 -19.23 3.51 -8.05
C MET A 161 -17.89 2.97 -7.53
N PHE A 162 -16.96 3.84 -7.10
CA PHE A 162 -15.63 3.48 -6.59
C PHE A 162 -15.69 3.01 -5.13
N VAL A 163 -16.45 1.93 -4.93
CA VAL A 163 -16.61 1.17 -3.68
C VAL A 163 -15.83 -0.14 -3.81
N ALA A 164 -15.14 -0.56 -2.75
CA ALA A 164 -14.37 -1.80 -2.75
C ALA A 164 -15.27 -3.00 -3.12
N GLY A 165 -14.85 -3.77 -4.13
CA GLY A 165 -15.58 -4.94 -4.64
C GLY A 165 -16.42 -4.73 -5.90
N THR A 166 -16.69 -3.49 -6.33
CA THR A 166 -17.38 -3.18 -7.60
C THR A 166 -16.64 -3.79 -8.79
N ARG A 167 -17.33 -4.42 -9.75
CA ARG A 167 -16.65 -5.03 -10.91
C ARG A 167 -16.22 -3.95 -11.90
N PHE A 168 -15.10 -4.15 -12.59
CA PHE A 168 -14.64 -3.24 -13.65
C PHE A 168 -15.68 -3.04 -14.77
N GLU A 169 -16.41 -4.09 -15.14
CA GLU A 169 -17.52 -4.01 -16.11
C GLU A 169 -18.65 -3.06 -15.64
N ASP A 170 -19.00 -3.10 -14.35
CA ASP A 170 -20.06 -2.25 -13.78
C ASP A 170 -19.61 -0.77 -13.79
N VAL A 171 -18.32 -0.51 -13.56
CA VAL A 171 -17.70 0.83 -13.72
C VAL A 171 -17.74 1.29 -15.17
N LEU A 172 -17.35 0.44 -16.14
CA LEU A 172 -17.41 0.78 -17.56
C LEU A 172 -18.83 1.12 -18.02
N ARG A 173 -19.83 0.37 -17.54
CA ARG A 173 -21.25 0.58 -17.84
C ARG A 173 -21.75 1.93 -17.29
N ALA A 174 -21.34 2.31 -16.08
CA ALA A 174 -21.62 3.65 -15.55
C ALA A 174 -20.91 4.77 -16.36
N VAL A 175 -19.67 4.54 -16.82
CA VAL A 175 -18.97 5.51 -17.69
C VAL A 175 -19.72 5.71 -19.02
N THR A 176 -20.20 4.64 -19.67
CA THR A 176 -20.92 4.77 -20.95
C THR A 176 -22.29 5.42 -20.79
N GLU A 177 -23.02 5.15 -19.71
CA GLU A 177 -24.30 5.81 -19.40
C GLU A 177 -24.16 7.33 -19.25
N THR A 178 -23.02 7.81 -18.74
CA THR A 178 -22.72 9.26 -18.65
C THR A 178 -22.24 9.88 -19.97
N ASN A 179 -22.16 9.09 -21.06
CA ASN A 179 -21.64 9.49 -22.38
C ASN A 179 -20.20 10.07 -22.37
N PHE A 180 -19.46 9.90 -21.28
CA PHE A 180 -18.19 10.58 -20.98
C PHE A 180 -17.03 10.23 -21.93
N VAL A 181 -17.09 9.06 -22.58
CA VAL A 181 -16.07 8.60 -23.54
C VAL A 181 -16.65 8.43 -24.96
N LEU A 182 -17.98 8.40 -25.12
CA LEU A 182 -18.63 8.04 -26.37
C LEU A 182 -18.77 9.24 -27.33
N GLY A 183 -17.70 9.49 -28.09
CA GLY A 183 -17.75 10.34 -29.28
C GLY A 183 -18.41 9.63 -30.46
N SER A 184 -19.46 10.24 -31.04
CA SER A 184 -20.08 9.94 -32.36
C SER A 184 -21.17 8.85 -32.49
N GLY A 185 -21.69 8.30 -31.38
CA GLY A 185 -22.87 7.42 -31.41
C GLY A 185 -22.55 5.93 -31.63
N GLU A 186 -21.49 5.47 -30.96
CA GLU A 186 -21.15 4.07 -30.80
C GLU A 186 -22.25 3.28 -30.06
N ASP A 187 -22.30 1.97 -30.27
CA ASP A 187 -23.16 1.06 -29.52
C ASP A 187 -22.53 0.78 -28.14
N PRO A 188 -23.15 1.20 -27.01
CA PRO A 188 -22.51 1.12 -25.69
C PRO A 188 -22.06 -0.29 -25.29
N GLU A 189 -22.78 -1.33 -25.71
CA GLU A 189 -22.40 -2.71 -25.36
C GLU A 189 -21.17 -3.20 -26.16
N LYS A 190 -21.03 -2.75 -27.41
CA LYS A 190 -19.81 -3.04 -28.21
C LYS A 190 -18.59 -2.34 -27.64
N TYR A 191 -18.75 -1.09 -27.22
CA TYR A 191 -17.70 -0.35 -26.53
C TYR A 191 -17.27 -1.09 -25.24
N ILE A 192 -18.23 -1.51 -24.40
CA ILE A 192 -17.94 -2.25 -23.16
C ILE A 192 -17.20 -3.54 -23.48
N GLN A 193 -17.67 -4.36 -24.42
CA GLN A 193 -16.99 -5.61 -24.79
C GLN A 193 -15.58 -5.35 -25.33
N GLY A 194 -15.42 -4.38 -26.24
CA GLY A 194 -14.11 -4.01 -26.77
C GLY A 194 -13.15 -3.49 -25.70
N ARG A 195 -13.66 -2.81 -24.66
CA ARG A 195 -12.86 -2.41 -23.49
C ARG A 195 -12.49 -3.59 -22.60
N MET A 196 -13.40 -4.53 -22.35
CA MET A 196 -13.14 -5.75 -21.57
C MET A 196 -12.08 -6.64 -22.25
N ASP A 197 -12.16 -6.81 -23.57
CA ASP A 197 -11.18 -7.58 -24.34
C ASP A 197 -9.78 -6.94 -24.21
N ARG A 198 -9.68 -5.61 -24.35
CA ARG A 198 -8.40 -4.88 -24.20
C ARG A 198 -7.87 -4.86 -22.76
N HIS A 199 -8.75 -4.82 -21.76
CA HIS A 199 -8.38 -4.97 -20.34
C HIS A 199 -7.75 -6.34 -20.08
N SER A 200 -8.36 -7.41 -20.59
CA SER A 200 -7.84 -8.77 -20.44
C SER A 200 -6.46 -8.95 -21.10
N ASN A 201 -6.22 -8.29 -22.23
CA ASN A 201 -4.97 -8.34 -23.00
C ASN A 201 -3.94 -7.26 -22.60
N LEU A 202 -4.28 -6.36 -21.65
CA LEU A 202 -3.47 -5.21 -21.21
C LEU A 202 -3.08 -4.26 -22.37
N GLU A 203 -3.96 -4.08 -23.34
CA GLU A 203 -3.69 -3.24 -24.52
C GLU A 203 -3.83 -1.74 -24.20
N PRO A 204 -2.79 -0.91 -24.43
CA PRO A 204 -2.86 0.53 -24.23
C PRO A 204 -3.95 1.17 -25.08
N SER A 205 -4.68 2.12 -24.51
CA SER A 205 -5.85 2.73 -25.15
C SER A 205 -5.81 4.25 -25.05
N LEU A 206 -6.12 4.96 -26.14
CA LEU A 206 -6.15 6.43 -26.17
C LEU A 206 -7.60 6.92 -26.28
N LEU A 207 -8.08 7.54 -25.21
CA LEU A 207 -9.43 8.11 -25.12
C LEU A 207 -9.44 9.56 -25.56
N HIS A 208 -10.54 9.99 -26.18
CA HIS A 208 -10.87 11.39 -26.38
C HIS A 208 -12.18 11.72 -25.66
N ILE A 209 -12.11 12.55 -24.61
CA ILE A 209 -13.29 13.00 -23.87
C ILE A 209 -13.91 14.16 -24.65
N ALA A 210 -14.94 13.87 -25.43
CA ALA A 210 -15.51 14.82 -26.38
C ALA A 210 -16.06 16.11 -25.73
N GLU A 211 -16.53 16.05 -24.48
CA GLU A 211 -17.08 17.21 -23.77
C GLU A 211 -16.01 18.18 -23.25
N SER A 212 -14.86 17.68 -22.79
CA SER A 212 -13.75 18.50 -22.27
C SER A 212 -12.64 18.76 -23.29
N GLY A 213 -12.63 18.03 -24.42
CA GLY A 213 -11.56 18.06 -25.41
C GLY A 213 -10.26 17.39 -24.95
N GLN A 214 -10.28 16.68 -23.82
CA GLN A 214 -9.09 16.04 -23.25
C GLN A 214 -8.75 14.73 -23.96
N TRP A 215 -7.44 14.47 -24.06
CA TRP A 215 -6.91 13.19 -24.51
C TRP A 215 -6.33 12.43 -23.32
N ILE A 216 -6.86 11.25 -23.02
CA ILE A 216 -6.41 10.43 -21.89
C ILE A 216 -5.75 9.15 -22.40
N MET A 217 -4.48 8.96 -22.06
CA MET A 217 -3.77 7.71 -22.30
C MET A 217 -4.01 6.74 -21.15
N LEU A 218 -4.61 5.59 -21.45
CA LEU A 218 -4.75 4.45 -20.56
C LEU A 218 -3.57 3.49 -20.71
N ARG A 219 -2.93 3.17 -19.59
CA ARG A 219 -1.97 2.07 -19.49
C ARG A 219 -2.36 1.15 -18.35
N GLU A 220 -2.31 -0.15 -18.59
CA GLU A 220 -2.76 -1.16 -17.65
C GLU A 220 -1.63 -2.17 -17.42
N TYR A 221 -1.38 -2.51 -16.16
CA TYR A 221 -0.27 -3.37 -15.75
C TYR A 221 -0.77 -4.47 -14.81
N ARG A 222 -0.32 -5.70 -15.03
CA ARG A 222 -0.60 -6.83 -14.13
C ARG A 222 0.31 -6.71 -12.90
N THR A 223 -0.27 -6.74 -11.71
CA THR A 223 0.47 -6.77 -10.44
C THR A 223 0.97 -8.20 -10.15
N THR A 224 1.90 -8.34 -9.19
CA THR A 224 2.40 -9.64 -8.74
C THR A 224 1.31 -10.57 -8.24
N ASP A 225 0.23 -9.99 -7.71
CA ASP A 225 -0.87 -10.69 -7.06
C ASP A 225 -2.02 -10.99 -8.03
N GLY A 226 -1.79 -10.79 -9.34
CA GLY A 226 -2.75 -11.06 -10.42
C GLY A 226 -3.76 -9.96 -10.70
N GLY A 227 -3.86 -8.94 -9.84
CA GLY A 227 -4.73 -7.77 -10.04
C GLY A 227 -4.22 -6.79 -11.11
N THR A 228 -5.06 -5.84 -11.52
CA THR A 228 -4.77 -4.87 -12.59
C THR A 228 -4.60 -3.45 -12.05
N LEU A 229 -3.44 -2.83 -12.31
CA LEU A 229 -3.16 -1.41 -12.05
C LEU A 229 -3.45 -0.61 -13.32
N ILE A 230 -4.40 0.32 -13.25
CA ILE A 230 -4.78 1.22 -14.35
C ILE A 230 -4.24 2.62 -14.08
N ILE A 231 -3.53 3.20 -15.05
CA ILE A 231 -3.02 4.57 -15.03
C ILE A 231 -3.70 5.37 -16.15
N ARG A 232 -4.30 6.51 -15.78
CA ARG A 232 -4.93 7.51 -16.65
C ARG A 232 -4.04 8.75 -16.70
N THR A 233 -3.22 8.88 -17.75
CA THR A 233 -2.42 10.09 -18.00
C THR A 233 -3.19 11.06 -18.88
N ASP A 234 -3.30 12.33 -18.48
CA ASP A 234 -3.73 13.38 -19.41
C ASP A 234 -2.59 13.71 -20.38
N VAL A 235 -2.84 13.54 -21.68
CA VAL A 235 -1.89 13.81 -22.77
C VAL A 235 -2.39 14.92 -23.70
N THR A 236 -3.32 15.76 -23.23
CA THR A 236 -3.92 16.84 -24.03
C THR A 236 -2.88 17.82 -24.57
N GLU A 237 -1.88 18.22 -23.78
CA GLU A 237 -0.81 19.11 -24.24
C GLU A 237 0.03 18.53 -25.42
N PRO A 238 0.59 17.29 -25.31
CA PRO A 238 1.27 16.64 -26.45
C PRO A 238 0.42 16.51 -27.73
N PHE A 239 -0.90 16.39 -27.62
CA PHE A 239 -1.79 16.20 -28.77
C PHE A 239 -2.37 17.52 -29.33
N GLY A 240 -2.58 18.53 -28.47
CA GLY A 240 -3.27 19.79 -28.78
C GLY A 240 -2.53 20.72 -29.76
N GLY A 241 -1.24 20.49 -30.00
CA GLY A 241 -0.46 21.30 -30.96
C GLY A 241 -0.64 20.91 -32.43
N HIS A 242 -0.70 19.62 -32.76
CA HIS A 242 -0.39 19.14 -34.12
C HIS A 242 -1.19 17.93 -34.65
N VAL A 243 -2.13 17.35 -33.90
CA VAL A 243 -2.84 16.15 -34.35
C VAL A 243 -3.97 16.48 -35.33
N LYS A 244 -3.64 16.54 -36.62
CA LYS A 244 -4.63 16.37 -37.70
C LYS A 244 -4.97 14.89 -37.85
N ILE A 245 -6.18 14.51 -37.49
CA ILE A 245 -6.74 13.18 -37.83
C ILE A 245 -6.94 13.12 -39.35
N VAL A 246 -6.04 12.44 -40.05
CA VAL A 246 -6.12 12.25 -41.53
C VAL A 246 -6.88 10.96 -41.82
N GLY A 247 -8.21 11.04 -41.77
CA GLY A 247 -9.12 9.94 -42.12
C GLY A 247 -10.50 10.11 -41.48
N LYS A 248 -11.54 9.55 -42.10
CA LYS A 248 -12.78 9.28 -41.37
C LYS A 248 -12.54 8.07 -40.46
N PRO A 249 -13.02 8.08 -39.19
CA PRO A 249 -13.04 6.85 -38.40
C PRO A 249 -13.87 5.79 -39.14
N ILE A 250 -13.38 4.56 -39.20
CA ILE A 250 -14.18 3.44 -39.70
C ILE A 250 -15.12 3.02 -38.57
N ARG A 251 -16.41 3.32 -38.75
CA ARG A 251 -17.58 2.82 -38.02
C ARG A 251 -17.44 2.68 -36.49
N GLY A 252 -18.10 3.58 -35.78
CA GLY A 252 -18.52 3.37 -34.38
C GLY A 252 -17.51 3.91 -33.38
N ASP A 253 -16.28 3.42 -33.44
CA ASP A 253 -15.36 3.49 -32.32
C ASP A 253 -14.91 4.92 -31.97
N SER A 254 -15.19 5.30 -30.72
CA SER A 254 -14.90 6.61 -30.12
C SER A 254 -13.44 6.78 -29.66
N GLU A 255 -12.66 5.71 -29.68
CA GLU A 255 -11.25 5.65 -29.25
C GLU A 255 -10.31 5.42 -30.43
N VAL A 256 -9.10 5.99 -30.40
CA VAL A 256 -8.15 5.83 -31.51
C VAL A 256 -7.07 4.81 -31.17
N PHE A 257 -7.18 3.64 -31.79
CA PHE A 257 -6.20 2.56 -31.74
C PHE A 257 -4.95 2.85 -32.58
N GLY A 258 -3.76 2.58 -32.03
CA GLY A 258 -2.52 2.60 -32.81
C GLY A 258 -1.26 2.21 -32.04
N VAL A 259 -0.33 1.54 -32.72
CA VAL A 259 1.01 1.26 -32.20
C VAL A 259 1.91 2.47 -32.48
N PHE A 260 2.05 3.35 -31.48
CA PHE A 260 2.81 4.60 -31.64
C PHE A 260 4.32 4.36 -31.74
N ARG A 261 4.86 4.41 -32.96
CA ARG A 261 6.30 4.26 -33.23
C ARG A 261 6.98 5.63 -33.40
N PHE A 262 7.53 6.16 -32.32
CA PHE A 262 8.37 7.37 -32.36
C PHE A 262 9.81 7.03 -32.74
N SER A 263 10.31 7.56 -33.87
CA SER A 263 11.73 7.50 -34.21
C SER A 263 12.41 8.83 -33.92
N ASN A 264 13.53 8.76 -33.21
CA ASN A 264 14.33 9.94 -32.88
C ASN A 264 15.30 10.21 -34.04
N HIS A 265 15.32 11.45 -34.56
CA HIS A 265 16.35 11.90 -35.51
C HIS A 265 16.99 13.19 -34.99
N SER A 266 18.12 13.01 -34.31
CA SER A 266 19.08 14.06 -34.03
C SER A 266 19.79 14.48 -35.33
N ALA A 267 19.44 15.64 -35.87
CA ALA A 267 20.20 16.29 -36.94
C ALA A 267 20.30 17.80 -36.67
N SER A 268 21.46 18.38 -36.94
CA SER A 268 21.81 19.76 -36.61
C SER A 268 21.16 20.78 -37.58
N PRO A 269 21.02 22.06 -37.18
CA PRO A 269 20.31 23.04 -37.97
C PRO A 269 21.21 23.68 -39.04
N GLN A 270 21.29 23.09 -40.24
CA GLN A 270 21.72 23.82 -41.45
C GLN A 270 21.43 23.08 -42.77
N LYS A 271 20.35 23.47 -43.46
CA LYS A 271 20.27 23.59 -44.94
C LYS A 271 18.95 24.29 -45.32
N LYS A 272 19.03 25.35 -46.13
CA LYS A 272 17.86 26.02 -46.72
C LYS A 272 17.34 25.18 -47.88
N GLY A 273 16.11 24.70 -47.77
CA GLY A 273 15.37 23.96 -48.79
C GLY A 273 13.91 23.74 -48.32
N PRO A 274 12.99 23.30 -49.18
CA PRO A 274 11.63 22.98 -48.76
C PRO A 274 11.62 21.87 -47.70
N PRO A 275 10.66 21.86 -46.76
CA PRO A 275 10.68 20.96 -45.61
C PRO A 275 10.48 19.49 -46.02
N PRO A 276 11.10 18.52 -45.32
CA PRO A 276 11.27 17.14 -45.81
C PRO A 276 10.07 16.21 -45.59
N TRP A 277 8.87 16.75 -45.32
CA TRP A 277 7.71 15.94 -44.91
C TRP A 277 6.86 15.53 -46.11
N SER A 278 7.03 14.32 -46.62
CA SER A 278 6.05 13.64 -47.47
C SER A 278 5.25 12.63 -46.64
N VAL A 279 3.92 12.73 -46.69
CA VAL A 279 3.00 11.82 -46.00
C VAL A 279 2.79 10.57 -46.86
N GLY A 280 3.15 9.40 -46.34
CA GLY A 280 2.93 8.10 -46.99
C GLY A 280 2.05 7.19 -46.14
N LEU A 281 0.87 6.83 -46.66
CA LEU A 281 0.02 5.78 -46.10
C LEU A 281 0.55 4.41 -46.54
N VAL A 282 0.78 3.49 -45.59
CA VAL A 282 1.10 2.09 -45.89
C VAL A 282 -0.11 1.22 -45.54
N PRO A 283 -0.87 0.71 -46.53
CA PRO A 283 -1.94 -0.24 -46.25
C PRO A 283 -1.32 -1.61 -45.91
N CYS A 284 -1.50 -2.07 -44.66
CA CYS A 284 -1.16 -3.44 -44.28
C CYS A 284 -2.40 -4.33 -44.47
N SER A 285 -2.36 -5.21 -45.46
CA SER A 285 -3.54 -5.94 -45.97
C SER A 285 -4.01 -7.14 -45.13
N LEU A 286 -3.44 -7.37 -43.93
CA LEU A 286 -3.66 -8.60 -43.15
C LEU A 286 -4.10 -8.42 -41.69
N ARG A 287 -4.24 -7.18 -41.20
CA ARG A 287 -4.98 -6.80 -39.97
C ARG A 287 -5.12 -5.29 -39.93
N GLU A 288 -6.34 -4.78 -39.77
CA GLU A 288 -6.66 -3.34 -39.72
C GLU A 288 -5.91 -2.67 -38.56
N SER A 289 -4.77 -2.03 -38.87
CA SER A 289 -3.88 -1.42 -37.89
C SER A 289 -3.63 0.03 -38.30
N TYR A 290 -4.25 0.97 -37.59
CA TYR A 290 -4.03 2.39 -37.82
C TYR A 290 -2.79 2.90 -37.08
N TYR A 291 -2.15 3.91 -37.65
CA TYR A 291 -1.01 4.60 -37.05
C TYR A 291 -1.29 6.10 -37.04
N ILE A 292 -1.40 6.70 -35.85
CA ILE A 292 -1.35 8.16 -35.73
C ILE A 292 0.12 8.57 -35.88
N LEU A 293 0.41 9.39 -36.90
CA LEU A 293 1.76 9.88 -37.16
C LEU A 293 1.98 11.23 -36.46
N CYS A 294 2.39 11.22 -35.19
CA CYS A 294 2.75 12.44 -34.45
C CYS A 294 4.16 12.91 -34.81
N SER A 295 4.28 13.99 -35.59
CA SER A 295 5.55 14.67 -35.83
C SER A 295 5.91 15.62 -34.67
N ASN A 296 7.16 15.55 -34.20
CA ASN A 296 7.73 16.33 -33.08
C ASN A 296 7.26 16.00 -31.64
N ILE A 297 7.47 14.77 -31.16
CA ILE A 297 7.56 14.49 -29.71
C ILE A 297 9.00 14.10 -29.37
N LYS A 298 9.67 14.92 -28.53
CA LYS A 298 11.13 14.86 -28.29
C LYS A 298 11.57 14.03 -27.07
N TRP A 299 10.63 13.49 -26.29
CA TRP A 299 10.92 12.92 -24.97
C TRP A 299 10.30 11.53 -24.81
N PHE A 300 11.06 10.49 -25.14
CA PHE A 300 10.99 9.15 -24.54
C PHE A 300 12.26 8.38 -24.91
N GLN A 301 12.87 7.66 -23.96
CA GLN A 301 14.02 6.78 -24.21
C GLN A 301 13.68 5.35 -23.78
N GLY A 302 13.93 4.39 -24.66
CA GLY A 302 13.75 2.95 -24.41
C GLY A 302 12.63 2.32 -25.25
N PHE A 303 13.00 1.44 -26.17
CA PHE A 303 12.09 0.52 -26.86
C PHE A 303 12.83 -0.77 -27.21
N GLU A 304 12.37 -1.90 -26.66
CA GLU A 304 12.68 -3.21 -27.24
C GLU A 304 11.68 -3.57 -28.35
N LYS A 305 12.13 -4.42 -29.26
CA LYS A 305 11.57 -4.56 -30.60
C LYS A 305 10.65 -5.78 -30.70
N ILE A 306 9.40 -5.65 -30.23
CA ILE A 306 8.37 -6.67 -30.47
C ILE A 306 7.86 -6.53 -31.91
N MET A 307 8.44 -7.30 -32.84
CA MET A 307 7.82 -7.54 -34.15
C MET A 307 7.16 -8.92 -34.14
N SER A 308 5.91 -8.99 -34.57
CA SER A 308 5.22 -10.26 -34.81
C SER A 308 5.96 -11.07 -35.90
N PRO A 309 6.25 -12.37 -35.71
CA PRO A 309 7.04 -13.16 -36.67
C PRO A 309 6.41 -13.36 -38.06
N ASN A 310 5.11 -13.08 -38.21
CA ASN A 310 4.29 -13.53 -39.34
C ASN A 310 3.93 -12.43 -40.37
N CYS A 311 4.85 -11.49 -40.65
CA CYS A 311 4.63 -10.47 -41.70
C CYS A 311 5.49 -10.77 -42.94
N PRO A 312 4.92 -11.34 -44.03
CA PRO A 312 5.64 -11.56 -45.27
C PRO A 312 5.68 -10.29 -46.15
N GLN A 313 6.65 -10.23 -47.05
CA GLN A 313 6.83 -9.21 -48.11
C GLN A 313 7.10 -7.76 -47.66
N ALA A 314 8.36 -7.48 -47.38
CA ALA A 314 8.94 -6.15 -47.55
C ALA A 314 9.72 -6.07 -48.88
N GLU A 315 9.01 -5.97 -50.01
CA GLU A 315 9.63 -5.77 -51.33
C GLU A 315 9.53 -4.32 -51.83
N LYS A 316 10.57 -3.93 -52.58
CA LYS A 316 10.94 -2.53 -52.90
C LYS A 316 9.99 -1.89 -53.92
N TRP A 317 9.50 -0.68 -53.64
CA TRP A 317 8.81 0.18 -54.62
C TRP A 317 9.37 1.62 -54.63
N PRO A 318 9.20 2.38 -55.74
CA PRO A 318 10.25 3.29 -56.22
C PRO A 318 10.10 4.75 -55.81
N VAL A 319 11.22 5.47 -55.92
CA VAL A 319 11.32 6.93 -55.73
C VAL A 319 10.78 7.65 -56.96
N PHE A 320 9.74 8.48 -56.80
CA PHE A 320 9.32 9.42 -57.83
C PHE A 320 10.12 10.72 -57.74
N GLY A 321 10.68 11.14 -58.89
CA GLY A 321 11.52 12.32 -59.04
C GLY A 321 10.76 13.63 -59.22
N SER A 322 11.51 14.72 -59.14
CA SER A 322 11.07 16.12 -59.20
C SER A 322 10.53 16.58 -60.56
N ALA A 323 9.63 17.55 -60.50
CA ALA A 323 9.53 18.67 -61.44
C ALA A 323 9.61 19.98 -60.63
#